data_AF-A0A078MDC7-F1
#
_entry.id   AF-A0A078MDC7-F1
#
_cell.length_a   1.000
_cell.length_b   1.000
_cell.length_c   1.000
_cell.angle_alpha   90.00
_cell.angle_beta   90.00
_cell.angle_gamma   90.00
#
_symmetry.space_group_name_H-M   'P 1'
#
loop_
_entity.id
_entity.type
_entity.pdbx_description
1 polymer ?
#
loop_
_entity_poly.entity_id
_entity_poly.type
_entity_poly.pdbx_seq_one_letter_code
_entity_poly.pdbx_strand_id
1 'polypeptide(L)'
;MSQTITVKIKLLPTKEQASILSEMSETYISTINTLVSEMVAATKSTRKSSKDIPVSLPSAVKNQAINDAKSVFKKVKKNKYNVIPALKKPVCIWNNQNYSFTFSHIFMPIMMDGKVVRTPIRALLVDKDILSE
;
A
#
# COMPACT_ATOMS: atom_id res chain seq x y z
N MET A 1 10.91 5.23 -26.85
CA MET A 1 10.63 4.39 -25.66
C MET A 1 10.64 5.31 -24.45
N SER A 2 9.55 5.43 -23.70
CA SER A 2 9.55 6.23 -22.46
C SER A 2 10.31 5.45 -21.37
N GLN A 3 11.30 6.09 -20.75
CA GLN A 3 11.99 5.49 -19.60
C GLN A 3 11.13 5.68 -18.34
N THR A 4 10.94 4.61 -17.58
CA THR A 4 10.27 4.68 -16.29
C THR A 4 11.25 5.18 -15.23
N ILE A 5 11.00 6.37 -14.70
CA ILE A 5 11.82 6.98 -13.64
C ILE A 5 11.17 6.68 -12.28
N THR A 6 11.98 6.25 -11.31
CA THR A 6 11.54 6.07 -9.92
C THR A 6 12.12 7.18 -9.05
N VAL A 7 11.25 8.01 -8.48
CA VAL A 7 11.64 9.13 -7.61
C VAL A 7 11.30 8.81 -6.16
N LYS A 8 12.23 9.06 -5.25
CA LYS A 8 11.99 8.97 -3.80
C LYS A 8 11.60 10.35 -3.27
N ILE A 9 10.38 10.46 -2.75
CA ILE A 9 9.86 11.71 -2.19
C ILE A 9 9.77 11.60 -0.66
N LYS A 10 10.03 12.72 0.04
CA LYS A 10 9.85 12.78 1.50
C LYS A 10 8.51 13.42 1.82
N LEU A 11 7.61 12.68 2.45
CA LEU A 11 6.34 13.22 2.92
C LEU A 11 6.54 14.00 4.23
N LEU A 12 5.80 15.10 4.37
CA LEU A 12 5.73 15.97 5.54
C LEU A 12 4.27 16.08 6.00
N PRO A 13 3.68 14.97 6.50
CA PRO A 13 2.30 14.97 6.96
C PRO A 13 2.10 15.83 8.22
N THR A 14 0.87 16.30 8.45
CA THR A 14 0.48 16.81 9.78
C THR A 14 0.48 15.68 10.81
N LYS A 15 0.40 15.99 12.11
CA LYS A 15 0.33 14.97 13.18
C LYS A 15 -0.83 13.99 12.96
N GLU A 16 -1.98 14.53 12.59
CA GLU A 16 -3.19 13.75 12.28
C GLU A 16 -2.99 12.85 11.05
N GLN A 17 -2.50 13.42 9.94
CA GLN A 17 -2.20 12.66 8.73
C GLN A 17 -1.18 11.55 9.00
N ALA A 18 -0.15 11.81 9.82
CA ALA A 18 0.87 10.82 10.17
C ALA A 18 0.27 9.64 10.95
N SER A 19 -0.62 9.93 11.91
CA SER A 19 -1.33 8.90 12.68
C SER A 19 -2.17 8.01 11.76
N ILE A 20 -2.94 8.62 10.87
CA ILE A 20 -3.78 7.91 9.89
C ILE A 20 -2.92 7.04 8.97
N LEU A 21 -1.81 7.58 8.44
CA LEU A 21 -0.92 6.83 7.56
C LEU A 21 -0.28 5.63 8.27
N SER A 22 0.08 5.78 9.55
CA SER A 22 0.61 4.69 10.37
C SER A 22 -0.42 3.57 10.53
N GLU A 23 -1.63 3.91 10.96
CA GLU A 23 -2.73 2.95 11.13
C GLU A 23 -3.07 2.23 9.82
N MET A 24 -3.15 2.98 8.72
CA MET A 24 -3.38 2.42 7.39
C MET A 24 -2.26 1.45 6.99
N SER A 25 -1.00 1.78 7.27
CA SER A 25 0.15 0.95 6.90
C SER A 25 0.24 -0.37 7.68
N GLU A 26 -0.18 -0.36 8.95
CA GLU A 26 -0.27 -1.56 9.78
C GLU A 26 -1.45 -2.43 9.34
N THR A 27 -2.61 -1.82 9.14
CA THR A 27 -3.83 -2.49 8.65
C THR A 27 -3.61 -3.13 7.28
N TYR A 28 -2.85 -2.46 6.42
CA TYR A 28 -2.50 -2.98 5.10
C TYR A 28 -1.72 -4.30 5.19
N ILE A 29 -0.67 -4.31 6.02
CA ILE A 29 0.19 -5.48 6.22
C ILE A 29 -0.53 -6.63 6.93
N SER A 30 -1.31 -6.32 7.97
CA SER A 30 -2.12 -7.32 8.66
C SER A 30 -3.12 -7.97 7.71
N THR A 31 -3.78 -7.18 6.85
CA THR A 31 -4.70 -7.68 5.82
C THR A 31 -4.00 -8.65 4.87
N ILE A 32 -2.79 -8.31 4.39
CA ILE A 32 -2.03 -9.19 3.51
C ILE A 32 -1.71 -10.51 4.20
N ASN A 33 -1.16 -10.47 5.42
CA ASN A 33 -0.79 -11.66 6.16
C ASN A 33 -2.01 -12.57 6.45
N THR A 34 -3.16 -11.98 6.80
CA THR A 34 -4.41 -12.70 7.00
C THR A 34 -4.87 -13.38 5.71
N LEU A 35 -4.92 -12.66 4.58
CA LEU A 35 -5.31 -13.22 3.29
C LEU A 35 -4.37 -14.35 2.85
N VAL A 36 -3.06 -14.21 3.07
CA VAL A 36 -2.08 -15.26 2.78
C VAL A 36 -2.36 -16.50 3.62
N SER A 37 -2.61 -16.34 4.91
CA SER A 37 -2.91 -17.44 5.82
C SER A 37 -4.19 -18.19 5.41
N GLU A 38 -5.25 -17.45 5.05
CA GLU A 38 -6.49 -18.03 4.51
C GLU A 38 -6.26 -18.82 3.22
N MET A 39 -5.48 -18.27 2.28
CA MET A 39 -5.17 -18.93 1.01
C MET A 39 -4.31 -20.19 1.19
N VAL A 40 -3.41 -20.18 2.17
CA VAL A 40 -2.61 -21.35 2.54
C VAL A 40 -3.50 -22.43 3.12
N ALA A 41 -4.34 -22.10 4.11
CA ALA A 41 -5.26 -23.06 4.73
C ALA A 41 -6.22 -23.68 3.71
N ALA A 42 -6.73 -22.88 2.78
CA ALA A 42 -7.61 -23.36 1.72
C ALA A 42 -6.88 -23.92 0.49
N THR A 43 -5.54 -23.88 0.46
CA THR A 43 -4.66 -24.23 -0.69
C THR A 43 -5.02 -23.56 -2.02
N LYS A 44 -5.83 -22.50 -2.00
CA LYS A 44 -6.41 -21.86 -3.19
C LYS A 44 -6.28 -20.34 -3.13
N SER A 45 -6.17 -19.71 -4.30
CA SER A 45 -6.13 -18.25 -4.37
C SER A 45 -7.48 -17.66 -3.97
N THR A 46 -7.44 -16.52 -3.28
CA THR A 46 -8.65 -15.78 -2.92
C THR A 46 -9.36 -15.22 -4.14
N ARG A 47 -10.70 -15.23 -4.10
CA ARG A 47 -11.61 -14.54 -5.02
C ARG A 47 -12.25 -13.30 -4.39
N LYS A 48 -11.87 -12.96 -3.15
CA LYS A 48 -12.34 -11.77 -2.44
C LYS A 48 -12.01 -10.50 -3.23
N SER A 49 -12.91 -9.54 -3.17
CA SER A 49 -12.81 -8.18 -3.68
C SER A 49 -12.66 -7.18 -2.52
N SER A 50 -12.49 -5.89 -2.82
CA SER A 50 -12.44 -4.84 -1.79
C SER A 50 -13.68 -4.78 -0.89
N LYS A 51 -14.83 -5.26 -1.36
CA LYS A 51 -16.08 -5.29 -0.59
C LYS A 51 -16.08 -6.37 0.49
N ASP A 52 -15.36 -7.46 0.24
CA ASP A 52 -15.30 -8.63 1.14
C ASP A 52 -14.27 -8.46 2.26
N ILE A 53 -13.55 -7.33 2.29
CA ILE A 53 -12.53 -7.03 3.29
C ILE A 53 -13.07 -5.91 4.20
N PRO A 54 -13.54 -6.24 5.42
CA PRO A 54 -14.15 -5.30 6.36
C PRO A 54 -13.06 -4.53 7.15
N VAL A 55 -12.12 -3.92 6.44
CA VAL A 55 -11.07 -3.07 7.03
C VAL A 55 -11.25 -1.61 6.63
N SER A 56 -10.84 -0.72 7.53
CA SER A 56 -10.84 0.73 7.33
C SER A 56 -9.68 1.14 6.42
N LEU A 57 -9.81 0.87 5.12
CA LEU A 57 -8.86 1.30 4.08
C LEU A 57 -9.64 1.76 2.85
N PRO A 58 -9.10 2.70 2.04
CA PRO A 58 -9.68 3.04 0.76
C PRO A 58 -9.78 1.82 -0.16
N SER A 59 -10.83 1.72 -0.97
CA SER A 59 -11.04 0.58 -1.88
C SER A 59 -9.84 0.30 -2.79
N ALA A 60 -9.19 1.36 -3.28
CA ALA A 60 -7.97 1.26 -4.07
C ALA A 60 -6.82 0.56 -3.33
N VAL A 61 -6.63 0.91 -2.06
CA VAL A 61 -5.60 0.33 -1.19
C VAL A 61 -5.95 -1.12 -0.85
N LYS A 62 -7.23 -1.44 -0.57
CA LYS A 62 -7.68 -2.83 -0.36
C LYS A 62 -7.39 -3.70 -1.59
N ASN A 63 -7.67 -3.19 -2.79
CA ASN A 63 -7.40 -3.90 -4.04
C ASN A 63 -5.90 -4.17 -4.21
N GLN A 64 -5.04 -3.19 -3.87
CA GLN A 64 -3.60 -3.40 -3.89
C GLN A 64 -3.17 -4.46 -2.87
N ALA A 65 -3.71 -4.45 -1.65
CA ALA A 65 -3.43 -5.47 -0.63
C ALA A 65 -3.81 -6.89 -1.11
N ILE A 66 -4.95 -7.05 -1.79
CA ILE A 66 -5.37 -8.33 -2.38
C ILE A 66 -4.35 -8.82 -3.41
N ASN A 67 -3.90 -7.92 -4.30
CA ASN A 67 -2.94 -8.27 -5.35
C ASN A 67 -1.58 -8.65 -4.77
N ASP A 68 -1.13 -7.93 -3.74
CA ASP A 68 0.12 -8.21 -3.04
C ASP A 68 0.03 -9.54 -2.28
N ALA A 69 -1.08 -9.82 -1.61
CA ALA A 69 -1.34 -11.11 -0.98
C ALA A 69 -1.29 -12.27 -1.99
N LYS A 70 -1.90 -12.11 -3.17
CA LYS A 70 -1.84 -13.12 -4.25
C LYS A 70 -0.39 -13.32 -4.72
N SER A 71 0.40 -12.25 -4.79
CA SER A 71 1.81 -12.31 -5.19
C SER A 71 2.67 -13.04 -4.15
N VAL A 72 2.44 -12.79 -2.85
CA VAL A 72 3.07 -13.54 -1.76
C VAL A 72 2.66 -15.01 -1.81
N PHE A 73 1.38 -15.31 -1.98
CA PHE A 73 0.87 -16.68 -2.08
C PHE A 73 1.46 -17.45 -3.27
N LYS A 74 1.72 -16.78 -4.40
CA LYS A 74 2.43 -17.39 -5.55
C LYS A 74 3.84 -17.86 -5.15
N LYS A 75 4.54 -17.10 -4.28
CA LYS A 75 5.85 -17.50 -3.74
C LYS A 75 5.72 -18.72 -2.80
N VAL A 76 4.69 -18.75 -1.95
CA VAL A 76 4.40 -19.91 -1.09
C VAL A 76 4.15 -21.17 -1.92
N LYS A 77 3.32 -21.08 -2.96
CA LYS A 77 3.07 -22.16 -3.91
C LYS A 77 4.35 -22.65 -4.60
N LYS A 78 5.19 -21.72 -5.07
CA LYS A 78 6.49 -22.05 -5.68
C LYS A 78 7.39 -22.81 -4.71
N ASN A 79 7.31 -22.50 -3.42
CA ASN A 79 8.04 -23.20 -2.36
C ASN A 79 7.28 -24.38 -1.75
N LYS A 80 6.26 -24.91 -2.46
CA LYS A 80 5.46 -26.08 -2.05
C LYS A 80 4.92 -25.99 -0.62
N TYR A 81 4.56 -24.78 -0.17
CA TYR A 81 4.03 -24.52 1.17
C TYR A 81 5.00 -24.77 2.34
N ASN A 82 6.30 -25.00 2.07
CA ASN A 82 7.29 -25.25 3.11
C ASN A 82 7.62 -24.01 3.96
N VAL A 83 7.53 -22.81 3.35
CA VAL A 83 7.78 -21.53 4.03
C VAL A 83 6.65 -20.58 3.68
N ILE A 84 6.06 -19.98 4.73
CA ILE A 84 5.01 -18.97 4.62
C ILE A 84 5.62 -17.63 5.05
N PRO A 85 5.95 -16.72 4.12
CA PRO A 85 6.48 -15.42 4.46
C PRO A 85 5.44 -14.58 5.19
N ALA A 86 5.85 -13.93 6.29
CA ALA A 86 5.06 -12.94 7.00
C ALA A 86 5.67 -11.55 6.80
N LEU A 87 4.88 -10.58 6.37
CA LEU A 87 5.29 -9.20 6.23
C LEU A 87 5.32 -8.53 7.61
N LYS A 88 6.43 -7.87 7.95
CA LYS A 88 6.65 -7.26 9.28
C LYS A 88 6.80 -5.74 9.26
N LYS A 89 7.18 -5.15 8.12
CA LYS A 89 7.44 -3.72 8.02
C LYS A 89 6.15 -3.00 7.61
N PRO A 90 5.70 -1.96 8.34
CA PRO A 90 4.53 -1.19 7.96
C PRO A 90 4.74 -0.54 6.59
N VAL A 91 3.79 -0.72 5.69
CA VAL A 91 3.80 -0.12 4.35
C VAL A 91 2.37 0.02 3.87
N CYS A 92 2.12 1.02 3.03
CA CYS A 92 0.87 1.18 2.32
C CYS A 92 1.19 1.57 0.87
N ILE A 93 0.51 0.96 -0.10
CA ILE A 93 0.80 1.15 -1.52
C ILE A 93 -0.45 1.66 -2.22
N TRP A 94 -0.27 2.76 -2.95
CA TRP A 94 -1.26 3.33 -3.85
C TRP A 94 -0.82 3.08 -5.30
N ASN A 95 -1.72 2.55 -6.13
CA ASN A 95 -1.47 2.41 -7.57
C ASN A 95 -1.53 3.79 -8.27
N ASN A 96 -0.85 3.94 -9.41
CA ASN A 96 -0.68 5.16 -10.20
C ASN A 96 -1.98 5.89 -10.59
N GLN A 97 -3.12 5.20 -10.60
CA GLN A 97 -4.45 5.78 -10.83
C GLN A 97 -5.01 6.53 -9.61
N ASN A 98 -4.42 6.34 -8.43
CA ASN A 98 -5.00 6.77 -7.15
C ASN A 98 -4.23 7.89 -6.47
N TYR A 99 -3.20 8.44 -7.12
CA TYR A 99 -2.53 9.64 -6.62
C TYR A 99 -2.27 10.64 -7.74
N SER A 100 -2.18 11.91 -7.36
CA SER A 100 -1.65 12.97 -8.22
C SER A 100 -0.64 13.78 -7.42
N PHE A 101 0.24 14.52 -8.09
CA PHE A 101 1.27 15.31 -7.44
C PHE A 101 1.27 16.74 -7.98
N THR A 102 1.65 17.67 -7.11
CA THR A 102 2.13 19.01 -7.46
C THR A 102 3.59 19.11 -7.01
N PHE A 103 4.24 20.25 -7.25
CA PHE A 103 5.62 20.48 -6.80
C PHE A 103 5.82 20.35 -5.28
N SER A 104 4.75 20.52 -4.50
CA SER A 104 4.81 20.59 -3.04
C SER A 104 3.93 19.58 -2.31
N HIS A 105 3.04 18.87 -3.00
CA HIS A 105 2.08 17.96 -2.37
C HIS A 105 1.82 16.71 -3.21
N ILE A 106 1.54 15.61 -2.53
CA ILE A 106 0.90 14.43 -3.11
C ILE A 106 -0.56 14.39 -2.64
N PHE A 107 -1.47 14.09 -3.56
CA PHE A 107 -2.89 13.93 -3.28
C PHE A 107 -3.21 12.45 -3.38
N MET A 108 -3.59 11.82 -2.27
CA MET A 108 -3.94 10.40 -2.25
C MET A 108 -5.11 10.14 -1.30
N PRO A 109 -5.91 9.11 -1.55
CA PRO A 109 -7.01 8.75 -0.67
C PRO A 109 -6.47 8.17 0.63
N ILE A 110 -6.91 8.74 1.75
CA ILE A 110 -6.68 8.22 3.10
C ILE A 110 -8.02 8.11 3.84
N MET A 111 -8.03 7.41 4.97
CA MET A 111 -9.21 7.33 5.85
C MET A 111 -9.21 8.51 6.82
N MET A 112 -10.15 9.43 6.69
CA MET A 112 -10.39 10.52 7.65
C MET A 112 -11.83 10.42 8.14
N ASP A 113 -12.02 10.38 9.46
CA ASP A 113 -13.34 10.29 10.10
C ASP A 113 -14.24 9.18 9.54
N GLY A 114 -13.66 8.00 9.30
CA GLY A 114 -14.34 6.84 8.74
C GLY A 114 -14.72 6.96 7.26
N LYS A 115 -14.33 8.04 6.58
CA LYS A 115 -14.59 8.29 5.16
C LYS A 115 -13.29 8.31 4.36
N VAL A 116 -13.39 7.96 3.09
CA VAL A 116 -12.27 8.08 2.16
C VAL A 116 -12.20 9.53 1.68
N VAL A 117 -11.10 10.22 2.01
CA VAL A 117 -10.87 11.61 1.61
C VAL A 117 -9.58 11.70 0.81
N ARG A 118 -9.65 12.32 -0.38
CA ARG A 118 -8.46 12.63 -1.19
C ARG A 118 -7.72 13.79 -0.54
N THR A 119 -6.64 13.49 0.16
CA THR A 119 -5.99 14.43 1.06
C THR A 119 -4.66 14.92 0.48
N PRO A 120 -4.40 16.24 0.46
CA PRO A 120 -3.09 16.78 0.17
C PRO A 120 -2.13 16.52 1.33
N ILE A 121 -1.04 15.84 1.05
CA ILE A 121 0.06 15.62 1.99
C ILE A 121 1.28 16.34 1.41
N ARG A 122 1.86 17.24 2.20
CA ARG A 122 3.06 17.98 1.77
C ARG A 122 4.17 16.99 1.46
N ALA A 123 4.87 17.21 0.36
CA ALA A 123 5.95 16.37 -0.12
C ALA A 123 7.13 17.24 -0.56
N LEU A 124 8.34 16.83 -0.18
CA LEU A 124 9.57 17.35 -0.74
C LEU A 124 9.98 16.43 -1.89
N LEU A 125 9.87 16.97 -3.11
CA LEU A 125 10.49 16.40 -4.29
C LEU A 125 11.97 16.74 -4.22
N VAL A 126 12.76 15.88 -3.57
CA VAL A 126 14.21 16.05 -3.57
C VAL A 126 14.72 15.41 -4.84
N ASP A 127 15.07 16.22 -5.82
CA ASP A 127 15.94 15.77 -6.89
C ASP A 127 17.34 15.64 -6.29
N LYS A 128 17.78 14.40 -6.07
CA LYS A 128 19.10 14.15 -5.46
C LYS A 128 20.25 14.44 -6.42
N ASP A 129 19.94 14.68 -7.69
CA ASP A 129 20.94 14.84 -8.74
C ASP A 129 21.25 16.33 -9.06
N ILE A 130 20.64 17.30 -8.36
CA ILE A 130 20.89 18.75 -8.57
C ILE A 130 21.94 19.33 -7.60
N LEU A 131 22.44 18.56 -6.62
CA LEU A 131 23.42 19.03 -5.63
C LEU A 131 24.85 18.50 -5.86
N SER A 132 25.14 18.03 -7.08
CA SER A 132 26.47 17.61 -7.50
C SER A 132 26.86 18.27 -8.82
N GLU A 133 26.99 19.59 -8.81
CA GLU A 133 27.78 20.38 -9.76
C GLU A 133 28.66 21.36 -8.98
#